data_AF-A0A7C2QPL7-F1
#
_entry.id   AF-A0A7C2QPL7-F1
#
_cell.length_a   1.000
_cell.length_b   1.000
_cell.length_c   1.000
_cell.angle_alpha   90.00
_cell.angle_beta   90.00
_cell.angle_gamma   90.00
#
_symmetry.space_group_name_H-M   'P 1'
#
loop_
_entity.id
_entity.type
_entity.pdbx_description
1 polymer ?
#
loop_
_entity_poly.entity_id
_entity_poly.type
_entity_poly.pdbx_seq_one_letter_code
_entity_poly.pdbx_strand_id
1 'polypeptide(L)'
;MIALKKEVRLACKRCGEVSLVSVHAEGVHAFVCPFCGQPHLLLVDANLGLRDFRAVSSVPARKPFDVARLRVRDERLVPTSLKPFLEAVKRGVLPPNAEEALEALSELGLLEVE
;
A
#
# COMPACT_ATOMS: atom_id res chain seq x y z
N MET A 1 19.53 -4.39 14.32
CA MET A 1 18.41 -3.45 14.11
C MET A 1 17.13 -4.14 14.57
N ILE A 2 16.41 -3.59 15.55
CA ILE A 2 15.10 -4.12 15.96
C ILE A 2 14.14 -3.75 14.83
N ALA A 3 13.54 -4.75 14.17
CA ALA A 3 12.48 -4.48 13.20
C ALA A 3 11.31 -3.85 13.95
N LEU A 4 11.03 -2.57 13.67
CA LEU A 4 9.87 -1.90 14.24
C LEU A 4 8.63 -2.62 13.70
N LYS A 5 7.81 -3.17 14.60
CA LYS A 5 6.50 -3.74 14.30
C LYS A 5 5.47 -2.92 15.04
N LYS A 6 4.40 -2.51 14.37
CA LYS A 6 3.29 -1.79 14.99
C LYS A 6 1.97 -2.36 14.53
N GLU A 7 1.07 -2.56 15.49
CA GLU A 7 -0.31 -2.95 15.19
C GLU A 7 -1.15 -1.71 14.88
N VAL A 8 -1.91 -1.78 13.80
CA VAL A 8 -2.80 -0.72 13.33
C VAL A 8 -4.22 -1.28 13.26
N ARG A 9 -5.18 -0.53 13.80
CA ARG A 9 -6.60 -0.86 13.69
C ARG A 9 -7.15 -0.24 12.41
N LEU A 10 -7.65 -1.06 11.49
CA LEU A 10 -8.24 -0.64 10.22
C LEU A 10 -9.73 -0.93 10.21
N ALA A 11 -10.56 0.10 10.11
CA ALA A 11 -12.00 -0.05 9.91
C ALA A 11 -12.34 -0.07 8.41
N CYS A 12 -12.73 -1.22 7.88
CA CYS A 12 -13.01 -1.40 6.46
C CYS A 12 -13.96 -0.33 5.92
N LYS A 13 -13.53 0.40 4.89
CA LYS A 13 -14.31 1.49 4.28
C LYS A 13 -15.59 1.04 3.56
N ARG A 14 -15.82 -0.28 3.41
CA ARG A 14 -17.03 -0.85 2.79
C ARG A 14 -17.98 -1.47 3.81
N CYS A 15 -17.51 -2.40 4.65
CA CYS A 15 -18.38 -3.13 5.59
C CYS A 15 -18.27 -2.66 7.04
N GLY A 16 -17.38 -1.71 7.36
CA GLY A 16 -17.20 -1.18 8.71
C GLY A 16 -16.41 -2.07 9.67
N GLU A 17 -16.26 -3.36 9.37
CA GLU A 17 -15.52 -4.31 10.22
C GLU A 17 -14.08 -3.88 10.50
N VAL A 18 -13.63 -4.14 11.73
CA VAL A 18 -12.31 -3.72 12.20
C VAL A 18 -11.35 -4.89 12.13
N SER A 19 -10.25 -4.70 11.40
CA SER A 19 -9.12 -5.63 11.35
C SER A 19 -7.93 -5.05 12.10
N LEU A 20 -7.22 -5.91 12.83
CA LEU A 20 -5.93 -5.57 13.43
C LEU A 20 -4.84 -6.10 12.50
N VAL A 21 -3.98 -5.22 12.02
CA VAL A 21 -2.93 -5.56 11.07
C VAL A 21 -1.57 -5.14 11.59
N SER A 22 -0.53 -5.86 11.19
CA SER A 22 0.84 -5.53 11.56
C SER A 22 1.55 -4.84 10.40
N VAL A 23 2.08 -3.64 10.65
CA VAL A 23 2.97 -2.95 9.71
C VAL A 23 4.39 -2.96 10.25
N HIS A 24 5.35 -3.14 9.34
CA HIS A 24 6.75 -3.37 9.67
C HIS A 24 7.71 -2.41 8.96
N ALA A 25 7.20 -1.63 8.01
CA ALA A 25 7.96 -0.69 7.22
C ALA A 25 7.07 0.48 6.78
N GLU A 26 7.71 1.57 6.37
CA GLU A 26 7.04 2.69 5.73
C GLU A 26 6.73 2.41 4.25
N GLY A 27 5.83 3.22 3.68
CA GLY A 27 5.47 3.19 2.27
C GLY A 27 4.03 2.74 2.03
N VAL A 28 3.75 2.40 0.78
CA VAL A 28 2.41 1.97 0.35
C VAL A 28 2.23 0.50 0.68
N HIS A 29 1.08 0.16 1.25
CA HIS A 29 0.72 -1.22 1.53
C HIS A 29 -0.67 -1.53 0.96
N ALA A 30 -0.85 -2.79 0.56
CA ALA A 30 -2.12 -3.35 0.16
C ALA A 30 -2.74 -4.11 1.34
N PHE A 31 -4.04 -3.93 1.52
CA PHE A 31 -4.85 -4.67 2.49
C PHE A 31 -6.11 -5.16 1.78
N VAL A 32 -6.51 -6.40 2.06
CA VAL A 32 -7.80 -6.93 1.62
C VAL A 32 -8.60 -7.27 2.86
N CYS A 33 -9.78 -6.66 3.00
CA CYS A 33 -10.65 -6.90 4.14
C CYS A 33 -11.00 -8.40 4.22
N PRO A 34 -10.69 -9.09 5.33
CA PRO A 34 -10.93 -10.53 5.46
C PRO A 34 -12.42 -10.88 5.54
N PHE A 35 -13.28 -9.90 5.81
CA PHE A 35 -14.73 -10.09 5.99
C PHE A 35 -15.53 -9.92 4.69
N CYS A 36 -15.21 -8.91 3.88
CA CYS A 36 -15.97 -8.59 2.66
C CYS A 36 -15.13 -8.61 1.38
N GLY A 37 -13.84 -8.90 1.46
CA GLY A 37 -12.93 -8.97 0.32
C GLY A 37 -12.59 -7.61 -0.30
N GLN A 38 -13.05 -6.49 0.28
CA GLN A 38 -12.76 -5.17 -0.26
C GLN A 38 -11.26 -4.85 -0.20
N PRO A 39 -10.62 -4.48 -1.32
CA PRO A 39 -9.25 -3.99 -1.33
C PRO A 39 -9.13 -2.55 -0.82
N HIS A 40 -8.01 -2.27 -0.17
CA HIS A 40 -7.62 -0.97 0.33
C HIS A 40 -6.13 -0.71 0.11
N LEU A 41 -5.80 0.56 -0.08
CA LEU A 41 -4.43 1.06 0.00
C LEU A 41 -4.20 1.79 1.31
N LEU A 42 -3.00 1.61 1.85
CA LEU A 42 -2.50 2.30 3.02
C LEU A 42 -1.22 3.03 2.67
N LEU A 43 -1.03 4.20 3.29
CA LEU A 43 0.26 4.86 3.33
C LEU A 43 0.74 4.94 4.77
N VAL A 44 1.92 4.39 5.01
CA VAL A 44 2.56 4.33 6.33
C VAL A 44 3.82 5.20 6.33
N ASP A 45 4.02 6.03 7.35
CA ASP A 45 5.22 6.86 7.51
C ASP A 45 6.38 6.13 8.22
N ALA A 46 7.53 6.80 8.32
CA ALA A 46 8.74 6.30 9.00
C ALA A 46 8.53 5.90 10.48
N ASN A 47 7.51 6.43 11.15
CA ASN A 47 7.15 6.09 12.53
C ASN A 47 6.07 5.00 12.60
N LEU A 48 5.82 4.32 11.49
CA LEU A 48 4.73 3.35 11.31
C LEU A 48 3.35 3.97 11.60
N GLY A 49 3.20 5.27 11.35
CA GLY A 49 1.95 6.00 11.44
C GLY A 49 1.12 5.83 10.17
N LEU A 50 -0.17 5.55 10.32
CA LEU A 50 -1.11 5.53 9.20
C LEU A 50 -1.38 6.97 8.72
N ARG A 51 -0.99 7.29 7.49
CA ARG A 51 -1.16 8.60 6.86
C ARG A 51 -2.39 8.66 5.97
N ASP A 52 -2.65 7.58 5.23
CA ASP A 52 -3.78 7.46 4.32
C ASP A 52 -4.35 6.06 4.38
N PHE A 53 -5.67 5.95 4.24
CA PHE A 53 -6.36 4.68 4.15
C PHE A 53 -7.66 4.83 3.36
N ARG A 54 -7.70 4.21 2.18
CA ARG A 54 -8.81 4.34 1.23
C ARG A 54 -9.17 3.01 0.59
N ALA A 55 -10.44 2.86 0.22
CA ALA A 55 -10.89 1.74 -0.61
C ALA A 55 -10.45 1.97 -2.05
N VAL A 56 -10.08 0.88 -2.71
CA VAL A 56 -9.70 0.83 -4.12
C VAL A 56 -10.40 -0.34 -4.79
N SER A 57 -10.45 -0.36 -6.12
CA SER A 57 -11.15 -1.42 -6.85
C SER A 57 -10.34 -2.72 -6.84
N SER A 58 -9.02 -2.60 -6.87
CA SER A 58 -8.07 -3.70 -6.93
C SER A 58 -6.76 -3.36 -6.21
N VAL A 59 -6.04 -4.39 -5.79
CA VAL A 59 -4.65 -4.27 -5.35
C VAL A 59 -3.86 -5.45 -5.91
N PRO A 60 -2.56 -5.28 -6.20
CA PRO A 60 -1.70 -6.37 -6.70
C PRO A 60 -1.38 -7.47 -5.65
N ALA A 61 -2.13 -7.56 -4.54
CA ALA A 61 -1.88 -8.53 -3.48
C ALA A 61 -2.37 -9.94 -3.86
N ARG A 62 -1.44 -10.89 -3.88
CA ARG A 62 -1.70 -12.30 -4.26
C ARG A 62 -2.11 -13.20 -3.09
N LYS A 63 -2.08 -12.71 -1.85
CA LYS A 63 -2.45 -13.51 -0.68
C LYS A 63 -3.53 -12.82 0.14
N PRO A 64 -4.62 -13.54 0.48
CA PRO A 64 -5.52 -13.09 1.53
C PRO A 64 -4.76 -13.16 2.87
N PHE A 65 -5.15 -12.32 3.83
CA PHE A 65 -4.83 -12.40 5.27
C PHE A 65 -3.66 -11.58 5.84
N ASP A 66 -2.92 -10.77 5.07
CA ASP A 66 -2.02 -9.78 5.69
C ASP A 66 -1.91 -8.47 4.89
N VAL A 67 -1.39 -7.44 5.53
CA VAL A 67 -0.98 -6.20 4.90
C VAL A 67 0.35 -6.44 4.19
N ALA A 68 0.34 -6.34 2.87
CA ALA A 68 1.53 -6.55 2.05
C ALA A 68 2.12 -5.22 1.62
N ARG A 69 3.43 -5.05 1.71
CA ARG A 69 4.07 -3.81 1.29
C ARG A 69 4.28 -3.81 -0.22
N LEU A 70 3.93 -2.71 -0.86
CA LEU A 70 4.11 -2.49 -2.29
C LEU A 70 5.39 -1.68 -2.50
N ARG A 71 6.39 -2.30 -3.11
CA ARG A 71 7.71 -1.71 -3.32
C ARG A 71 8.06 -1.68 -4.80
N VAL A 72 8.72 -0.62 -5.24
CA VAL A 72 9.33 -0.58 -6.57
C VAL A 72 10.71 -1.24 -6.53
N ARG A 73 10.96 -2.20 -7.42
CA ARG A 73 12.21 -2.96 -7.53
C ARG A 73 13.40 -2.06 -7.83
N ASP A 74 13.27 -1.31 -8.92
CA ASP A 74 14.31 -0.41 -9.42
C ASP A 74 13.66 0.89 -9.93
N GLU A 75 13.78 1.96 -9.14
CA GLU A 75 13.25 3.27 -9.47
C GLU A 75 13.84 3.86 -10.77
N ARG A 76 15.01 3.38 -11.22
CA ARG A 76 15.65 3.87 -12.46
C ARG A 76 14.92 3.39 -13.72
N LEU A 77 14.23 2.25 -13.62
CA LEU A 77 13.45 1.68 -14.71
C LEU A 77 12.03 2.25 -14.78
N VAL A 78 11.64 3.07 -13.80
CA VAL A 78 10.30 3.65 -13.74
C VAL A 78 10.16 4.74 -14.81
N PRO A 79 9.12 4.65 -15.68
CA PRO A 79 8.82 5.68 -16.66
C PRO A 79 8.70 7.07 -16.05
N THR A 80 9.15 8.10 -16.77
CA THR A 80 9.10 9.49 -16.29
C THR A 80 7.69 9.93 -15.88
N SER A 81 6.64 9.40 -16.52
CA SER A 81 5.25 9.66 -16.17
C SER A 81 4.84 9.14 -14.78
N LEU A 82 5.51 8.12 -14.25
CA LEU A 82 5.22 7.51 -12.94
C LEU A 82 6.15 8.01 -11.83
N LYS A 83 7.22 8.75 -12.16
CA LYS A 83 8.10 9.36 -11.14
C LYS A 83 7.37 10.31 -10.17
N PRO A 84 6.41 11.16 -10.61
CA PRO A 84 5.65 12.01 -9.70
C PRO A 84 4.90 11.23 -8.62
N PHE A 85 4.43 10.02 -8.93
CA PHE A 85 3.77 9.15 -7.95
C PHE A 85 4.75 8.74 -6.85
N LEU A 86 5.97 8.32 -7.19
CA LEU A 86 7.00 7.95 -6.21
C LEU A 86 7.40 9.12 -5.33
N GLU A 87 7.57 10.30 -5.92
CA GLU A 87 7.92 11.51 -5.18
C GLU A 87 6.80 11.95 -4.23
N ALA A 88 5.53 11.77 -4.60
CA ALA A 88 4.40 12.01 -3.70
C ALA A 88 4.41 11.03 -2.52
N VAL A 89 4.63 9.73 -2.78
CA VAL A 89 4.72 8.70 -1.73
C VAL A 89 5.86 9.00 -0.76
N LYS A 90 7.05 9.38 -1.26
CA LYS A 90 8.20 9.81 -0.43
C LYS A 90 7.88 11.02 0.45
N ARG A 91 6.98 11.90 0.01
CA ARG A 91 6.47 13.05 0.78
C ARG A 91 5.34 12.69 1.74
N GLY A 92 4.97 11.42 1.84
CA GLY A 92 3.88 10.97 2.71
C GLY A 92 2.49 11.30 2.17
N VAL A 93 2.35 11.41 0.84
CA VAL A 93 1.07 11.64 0.16
C VAL A 93 0.77 10.48 -0.77
N LEU A 94 -0.44 9.92 -0.69
CA LEU A 94 -0.92 8.93 -1.67
C LEU A 94 -1.74 9.67 -2.75
N PRO A 95 -1.24 9.76 -3.99
CA PRO A 95 -1.95 10.47 -5.06
C PRO A 95 -3.36 9.92 -5.32
N PRO A 96 -4.28 10.71 -5.90
CA PRO A 96 -5.60 10.21 -6.31
C PRO A 96 -5.51 9.04 -7.30
N ASN A 97 -4.54 9.10 -8.22
CA ASN A 97 -4.29 8.10 -9.26
C ASN A 97 -3.37 6.94 -8.80
N ALA A 98 -3.36 6.65 -7.50
CA ALA A 98 -2.45 5.66 -6.93
C ALA A 98 -2.75 4.24 -7.44
N GLU A 99 -4.02 3.92 -7.67
CA GLU A 99 -4.43 2.60 -8.17
C GLU A 99 -3.87 2.36 -9.57
N GLU A 100 -4.08 3.30 -10.50
CA GLU A 100 -3.59 3.21 -11.88
C GLU A 100 -2.06 3.20 -11.94
N ALA A 101 -1.39 3.96 -11.06
CA ALA A 101 0.07 3.97 -11.00
C ALA A 101 0.64 2.62 -10.52
N LEU A 102 0.03 2.00 -9.51
CA LEU A 102 0.46 0.70 -9.00
C LEU A 102 0.17 -0.43 -9.98
N GLU A 103 -0.97 -0.36 -10.69
CA GLU A 103 -1.31 -1.29 -11.77
C GLU A 103 -0.27 -1.21 -12.89
N ALA A 104 0.05 -0.01 -13.38
CA ALA A 104 1.07 0.18 -14.40
C ALA A 104 2.46 -0.32 -13.95
N LEU A 105 2.85 -0.08 -12.70
CA LEU A 105 4.11 -0.60 -12.15
C LEU A 105 4.12 -2.14 -12.08
N SER A 106 2.97 -2.75 -11.78
CA SER A 106 2.81 -4.21 -11.76
C SER A 106 2.90 -4.80 -13.16
N GLU A 107 2.23 -4.21 -14.15
CA GLU A 107 2.27 -4.64 -15.56
C GLU A 107 3.68 -4.56 -16.15
N LEU A 108 4.45 -3.55 -15.76
CA LEU A 108 5.86 -3.38 -16.15
C LEU A 108 6.81 -4.33 -15.41
N GLY A 109 6.33 -5.15 -14.47
CA GLY A 109 7.17 -6.04 -13.66
C GLY A 109 8.09 -5.30 -12.67
N LEU A 110 7.78 -4.04 -12.38
CA LEU A 110 8.56 -3.15 -11.50
C LEU A 110 8.03 -3.12 -10.07
N LEU A 111 6.86 -3.70 -9.82
CA LEU A 111 6.27 -3.79 -8.48
C LEU A 111 6.59 -5.14 -7.82
N GLU A 112 7.09 -5.07 -6.58
CA GLU A 112 7.27 -6.17 -5.65
C GLU A 112 6.25 -6.08 -4.52
N VAL A 113 5.82 -7.26 -4.06
CA VAL A 113 4.92 -7.43 -2.92
C VAL A 113 5.74 -8.14 -1.84
N GLU A 114 6.09 -7.42 -0.77
CA GLU A 114 6.79 -7.93 0.42
C GLU A 114 5.78 -8.39 1.48
#